data_AF-A0A806J4I8-F1
#
_entry.id   AF-A0A806J4I8-F1
#
_cell.length_a   1.000
_cell.length_b   1.000
_cell.length_c   1.000
_cell.angle_alpha   90.00
_cell.angle_beta   90.00
_cell.angle_gamma   90.00
#
_symmetry.space_group_name_H-M   'P 1'
#
loop_
_entity.id
_entity.type
_entity.pdbx_description
1 polymer ?
#
loop_
_entity_poly.entity_id
_entity_poly.type
_entity_poly.pdbx_seq_one_letter_code
_entity_poly.pdbx_strand_id
1 'polypeptide(L)'
;MKRYYPASILLITLILLSGLFAVIFLNKDSLLKQEKVSLFYYQQYLTDKYQLIEKLAIDPEIECQNQKQTNVIFEFKVMKYSFHCQFSSIFDPFKPTKEKYIQVDKIENWLNLLPYQSEIYKINHLAELPESSLENPKIVIALQDINEKLEKDFYGIVITDYLFDLTGRKRMYGTLYSTYDNLREERNLSYKKEVIQHLENKFSSWHYLPYSRNILANE
;
A
#
# COMPACT_ATOMS: atom_id res chain seq x y z
N MET A 1 -59.98 41.40 49.49
CA MET A 1 -60.54 42.03 48.28
C MET A 1 -60.37 41.08 47.10
N LYS A 2 -61.47 40.55 46.53
CA LYS A 2 -61.43 39.74 45.30
C LYS A 2 -61.21 40.70 44.12
N ARG A 3 -60.11 40.56 43.39
CA ARG A 3 -59.87 41.29 42.14
C ARG A 3 -60.75 40.67 41.06
N TYR A 4 -61.81 41.36 40.68
CA TYR A 4 -62.65 40.97 39.54
C TYR A 4 -62.00 41.50 38.28
N TYR A 5 -61.42 40.61 37.47
CA TYR A 5 -60.95 40.96 36.13
C TYR A 5 -62.19 41.11 35.23
N PRO A 6 -62.24 42.15 34.38
CA PRO A 6 -63.33 42.29 33.42
C PRO A 6 -63.34 41.07 32.49
N ALA A 7 -64.52 40.50 32.28
CA ALA A 7 -64.72 39.26 31.51
C ALA A 7 -64.10 39.32 30.10
N SER A 8 -63.98 40.52 29.53
CA SER A 8 -63.33 40.77 28.24
C SER A 8 -61.84 40.42 28.23
N ILE A 9 -61.09 40.74 29.30
CA ILE A 9 -59.66 40.41 29.41
C ILE A 9 -59.49 38.89 29.51
N LEU A 10 -60.31 38.22 30.33
CA LEU A 10 -60.30 36.76 30.44
C LEU A 10 -60.59 36.10 29.09
N LEU A 11 -61.58 36.58 28.35
CA LEU A 11 -61.97 36.04 27.05
C LEU A 11 -60.87 36.22 26.00
N ILE A 12 -60.25 37.41 25.94
CA ILE A 12 -59.11 37.68 25.04
C ILE A 12 -57.92 36.79 25.39
N THR A 13 -57.58 36.64 26.69
CA THR A 13 -56.49 35.74 27.09
C THR A 13 -56.78 34.29 26.73
N LEU A 14 -58.04 33.84 26.84
CA LEU A 14 -58.44 32.49 26.47
C LEU A 14 -58.33 32.25 24.95
N ILE A 15 -58.70 33.24 24.13
CA ILE A 15 -58.55 33.20 22.67
C ILE A 15 -57.07 33.19 22.26
N LEU A 16 -56.24 33.99 22.91
CA LEU A 16 -54.80 33.98 22.66
C LEU A 16 -54.16 32.65 23.04
N LEU A 17 -54.53 32.10 24.20
CA LEU A 17 -54.06 30.79 24.65
C LEU A 17 -54.51 29.68 23.69
N SER A 18 -55.77 29.70 23.26
CA SER A 18 -56.31 28.68 22.35
C SER A 18 -55.69 28.77 20.96
N GLY A 19 -55.44 29.98 20.46
CA GLY A 19 -54.68 30.20 19.22
C GLY A 19 -53.25 29.66 19.32
N LEU A 20 -52.56 29.94 20.43
CA LEU A 20 -51.20 29.45 20.67
C LEU A 20 -51.17 27.91 20.75
N PHE A 21 -52.12 27.30 21.46
CA PHE A 21 -52.26 25.85 21.51
C PHE A 21 -52.60 25.25 20.15
N ALA A 22 -53.47 25.87 19.36
CA ALA A 22 -53.79 25.39 18.01
C ALA A 22 -52.54 25.38 17.12
N VAL A 23 -51.72 26.44 17.16
CA VAL A 23 -50.45 26.50 16.41
C VAL A 23 -49.48 25.40 16.85
N ILE A 24 -49.33 25.16 18.16
CA ILE A 24 -48.49 24.08 18.69
C ILE A 24 -49.01 22.71 18.23
N PHE A 25 -50.32 22.46 18.36
CA PHE A 25 -50.93 21.19 17.98
C PHE A 25 -50.86 20.91 16.48
N LEU A 26 -50.96 21.93 15.63
CA LEU A 26 -50.83 21.79 14.19
C LEU A 26 -49.37 21.52 13.76
N ASN A 27 -48.39 22.10 14.47
CA ASN A 27 -46.97 21.95 14.13
C ASN A 27 -46.27 20.79 14.84
N LYS A 28 -46.86 20.20 15.89
CA LYS A 28 -46.23 19.15 16.69
C LYS A 28 -45.71 17.97 15.85
N ASP A 29 -46.47 17.55 14.83
CA ASP A 29 -46.12 16.38 14.03
C ASP A 29 -44.94 16.69 13.10
N SER A 30 -44.83 17.94 12.65
CA SER A 30 -43.68 18.41 11.88
C SER A 30 -42.43 18.47 12.75
N LEU A 31 -42.55 19.04 13.96
CA LEU A 31 -41.45 19.10 14.94
C LEU A 31 -40.96 17.71 15.35
N LEU A 32 -41.88 16.79 15.68
CA LEU A 32 -41.54 15.41 16.04
C LEU A 32 -40.89 14.64 14.87
N LYS A 33 -41.33 14.87 13.64
CA LYS A 33 -40.67 14.29 12.45
C LYS A 33 -39.26 14.84 12.28
N GLN A 34 -39.07 16.15 12.41
CA GLN A 34 -37.76 16.79 12.31
C GLN A 34 -36.81 16.29 13.41
N GLU A 35 -37.27 16.20 14.66
CA GLU A 35 -36.50 15.65 15.77
C GLU A 35 -36.12 14.19 15.52
N LYS A 36 -37.05 13.36 15.03
CA LYS A 36 -36.75 11.96 14.71
C LYS A 36 -35.67 11.83 13.63
N VAL A 37 -35.75 12.66 12.60
CA VAL A 37 -34.75 12.70 11.51
C VAL A 37 -33.41 13.17 12.05
N SER A 38 -33.38 14.26 12.82
CA SER A 38 -32.17 14.79 13.45
C SER A 38 -31.51 13.76 14.38
N LEU A 39 -32.30 13.11 15.24
CA LEU A 39 -31.84 12.06 16.14
C LEU A 39 -31.24 10.88 15.37
N PHE A 40 -31.87 10.48 14.26
CA PHE A 40 -31.36 9.40 13.42
C PHE A 40 -29.99 9.74 12.82
N TYR A 41 -29.83 10.94 12.22
CA TYR A 41 -28.54 11.37 11.70
C TYR A 41 -27.48 11.50 12.80
N TYR A 42 -27.86 12.01 13.96
CA TYR A 42 -26.96 12.10 15.11
C TYR A 42 -26.49 10.72 15.60
N GLN A 43 -27.40 9.76 15.70
CA GLN A 43 -27.08 8.38 16.06
C GLN A 43 -26.15 7.73 15.02
N GLN A 44 -26.39 7.95 13.73
CA GLN A 44 -25.50 7.47 12.67
C GLN A 44 -24.10 8.07 12.80
N TYR A 45 -24.02 9.38 12.96
CA TYR A 45 -22.75 10.08 13.15
C TYR A 45 -21.95 9.56 14.35
N LEU A 46 -22.61 9.35 15.50
CA LEU A 46 -21.96 8.78 16.67
C LEU A 46 -21.49 7.34 16.44
N THR A 47 -22.29 6.54 15.74
CA THR A 47 -21.94 5.16 15.39
C THR A 47 -20.70 5.13 14.49
N ASP A 48 -20.69 5.95 13.44
CA ASP A 48 -19.58 6.05 12.51
C ASP A 48 -18.30 6.55 13.20
N LYS A 49 -18.42 7.51 14.13
CA LYS A 49 -17.29 7.94 14.96
C LYS A 49 -16.71 6.82 15.81
N TYR A 50 -17.56 5.99 16.41
CA TYR A 50 -17.11 4.85 17.20
C TYR A 50 -16.34 3.85 16.33
N GLN A 51 -16.90 3.51 15.16
CA GLN A 51 -16.24 2.61 14.20
C GLN A 51 -14.94 3.19 13.64
N LEU A 52 -14.88 4.51 13.42
CA LEU A 52 -13.65 5.19 13.01
C LEU A 52 -12.55 5.03 14.06
N ILE A 53 -12.86 5.17 15.35
CA ILE A 53 -11.88 5.00 16.44
C ILE A 53 -11.29 3.59 16.39
N GLU A 54 -12.11 2.57 16.16
CA GLU A 54 -11.64 1.19 16.01
C GLU A 54 -10.67 1.06 14.81
N LYS A 55 -10.99 1.70 13.68
CA LYS A 55 -10.11 1.69 12.48
C LYS A 55 -8.82 2.49 12.67
N LEU A 56 -8.85 3.60 13.42
CA LEU A 56 -7.67 4.40 13.73
C LEU A 56 -6.72 3.68 14.69
N ALA A 57 -7.21 2.70 15.47
CA ALA A 57 -6.39 1.89 16.35
C ALA A 57 -5.57 0.81 15.62
N ILE A 58 -5.93 0.49 14.38
CA ILE A 58 -5.21 -0.48 13.55
C ILE A 58 -3.90 0.14 13.07
N ASP A 59 -2.83 -0.67 13.10
CA ASP A 59 -1.55 -0.28 12.51
C ASP A 59 -1.69 -0.17 10.97
N PRO A 60 -1.53 1.04 10.38
CA PRO A 60 -1.66 1.21 8.95
C PRO A 60 -0.61 0.44 8.16
N GLU A 61 0.54 0.13 8.76
CA GLU A 61 1.61 -0.63 8.10
C GLU A 61 1.16 -2.06 7.82
N ILE A 62 0.59 -2.71 8.83
CA ILE A 62 0.00 -4.04 8.72
C ILE A 62 -1.15 -4.03 7.71
N GLU A 63 -2.00 -3.00 7.75
CA GLU A 63 -3.12 -2.89 6.82
C GLU A 63 -2.67 -2.73 5.37
N CYS A 64 -1.60 -1.96 5.11
CA CYS A 64 -1.00 -1.84 3.79
C CYS A 64 -0.45 -3.19 3.28
N GLN A 65 0.21 -3.96 4.14
CA GLN A 65 0.73 -5.30 3.80
C GLN A 65 -0.40 -6.29 3.48
N ASN A 66 -1.55 -6.17 4.16
CA ASN A 66 -2.71 -7.02 3.95
C ASN A 66 -3.50 -6.65 2.69
N GLN A 67 -3.79 -5.36 2.52
CA GLN A 67 -4.66 -4.86 1.44
C GLN A 67 -3.94 -4.76 0.08
N LYS A 68 -2.62 -4.51 0.07
CA LYS A 68 -1.78 -4.44 -1.13
C LYS A 68 -2.35 -3.53 -2.23
N GLN A 69 -2.83 -2.35 -1.84
CA GLN A 69 -3.44 -1.36 -2.71
C GLN A 69 -2.98 0.05 -2.36
N THR A 70 -2.89 0.93 -3.35
CA THR A 70 -2.36 2.30 -3.18
C THR A 70 -3.24 3.19 -2.29
N ASN A 71 -4.55 2.95 -2.26
CA ASN A 71 -5.47 3.71 -1.44
C ASN A 71 -6.39 2.76 -0.69
N VAL A 72 -6.32 2.79 0.64
CA VAL A 72 -7.19 2.02 1.52
C VAL A 72 -8.32 2.94 1.97
N ILE A 73 -9.56 2.57 1.68
CA ILE A 73 -10.75 3.37 2.00
C ILE A 73 -11.67 2.54 2.89
N PHE A 74 -12.03 3.10 4.05
CA PHE A 74 -13.08 2.63 4.91
C PHE A 74 -14.29 3.55 4.77
N GLU A 75 -15.36 3.02 4.18
CA GLU A 75 -16.62 3.75 4.02
C GLU A 75 -17.55 3.49 5.20
N PHE A 76 -18.02 4.57 5.80
CA PHE A 76 -19.08 4.58 6.80
C PHE A 76 -20.33 5.27 6.21
N LYS A 77 -21.41 5.40 6.97
CA LYS A 77 -22.68 5.94 6.46
C LYS A 77 -22.60 7.43 6.12
N VAL A 78 -21.94 8.22 6.97
CA VAL A 78 -21.84 9.68 6.85
C VAL A 78 -20.39 10.16 6.67
N MET A 79 -19.41 9.26 6.72
CA MET A 79 -18.01 9.62 6.59
C MET A 79 -17.18 8.55 5.88
N LYS A 80 -16.04 8.95 5.35
CA LYS A 80 -15.03 8.07 4.75
C LYS A 80 -13.69 8.34 5.40
N TYR A 81 -12.98 7.29 5.75
CA TYR A 81 -11.60 7.36 6.21
C TYR A 81 -10.72 6.68 5.17
N SER A 82 -9.65 7.34 4.76
CA SER A 82 -8.72 6.77 3.80
C SER A 82 -7.28 7.07 4.15
N PHE A 83 -6.39 6.24 3.63
CA PHE A 83 -4.96 6.50 3.64
C PHE A 83 -4.27 5.84 2.46
N HIS A 84 -3.06 6.30 2.15
CA HIS A 84 -2.29 5.78 1.05
C HIS A 84 -1.22 4.79 1.50
N CYS A 85 -1.01 3.79 0.66
CA CYS A 85 0.10 2.86 0.76
C CYS A 85 1.01 3.03 -0.45
N GLN A 86 2.30 2.83 -0.25
CA GLN A 86 3.32 2.84 -1.29
C GLN A 86 3.85 1.42 -1.48
N PHE A 87 3.90 0.97 -2.73
CA PHE A 87 4.58 -0.25 -3.11
C PHE A 87 6.06 0.05 -3.35
N SER A 88 6.94 -0.70 -2.72
CA SER A 88 8.37 -0.72 -3.01
C SER A 88 8.78 -2.09 -3.51
N SER A 89 9.60 -2.13 -4.54
CA SER A 89 10.17 -3.35 -5.13
C SER A 89 11.66 -3.16 -5.33
N ILE A 90 12.40 -4.26 -5.36
CA ILE A 90 13.78 -4.23 -5.83
C ILE A 90 13.87 -3.84 -7.31
N PHE A 91 12.84 -4.11 -8.11
CA PHE A 91 12.78 -3.77 -9.53
C PHE A 91 12.08 -2.42 -9.74
N ASP A 92 12.73 -1.34 -9.34
CA ASP A 92 12.20 0.03 -9.45
C ASP A 92 13.17 0.87 -10.29
N PRO A 93 12.76 1.44 -11.45
CA PRO A 93 11.39 1.53 -11.98
C PRO A 93 10.98 0.43 -12.97
N PHE A 94 11.90 -0.43 -13.40
CA PHE A 94 11.65 -1.40 -14.46
C PHE A 94 11.88 -2.84 -14.02
N LYS A 95 10.83 -3.66 -14.14
CA LYS A 95 10.97 -5.11 -14.07
C LYS A 95 11.60 -5.65 -15.35
N PRO A 96 12.70 -6.43 -15.28
CA PRO A 96 13.34 -6.98 -16.47
C PRO A 96 12.37 -7.87 -17.24
N THR A 97 12.31 -7.69 -18.56
CA THR A 97 11.45 -8.51 -19.43
C THR A 97 12.29 -9.30 -20.42
N LYS A 98 12.37 -10.62 -20.20
CA LYS A 98 12.95 -11.63 -21.10
C LYS A 98 14.46 -11.56 -21.36
N GLU A 99 15.11 -10.45 -21.05
CA GLU A 99 16.54 -10.28 -21.24
C GLU A 99 17.34 -11.05 -20.19
N LYS A 100 18.21 -11.92 -20.70
CA LYS A 100 19.17 -12.68 -19.88
C LYS A 100 20.32 -11.78 -19.43
N TYR A 101 20.78 -10.87 -20.29
CA TYR A 101 21.85 -9.92 -20.05
C TYR A 101 21.33 -8.50 -20.26
N ILE A 102 21.59 -7.61 -19.31
CA ILE A 102 21.19 -6.20 -19.34
C ILE A 102 22.45 -5.37 -19.11
N GLN A 103 22.87 -4.64 -20.14
CA GLN A 103 23.93 -3.65 -19.99
C GLN A 103 23.36 -2.41 -19.32
N VAL A 104 24.02 -1.94 -18.28
CA VAL A 104 23.58 -0.79 -17.48
C VAL A 104 24.69 0.22 -17.33
N ASP A 105 24.38 1.52 -17.32
CA ASP A 105 25.38 2.53 -16.96
C ASP A 105 25.55 2.63 -15.44
N LYS A 106 24.43 2.51 -14.71
CA LYS A 106 24.34 2.58 -13.25
C LYS A 106 23.26 1.61 -12.79
N ILE A 107 23.59 0.74 -11.84
CA ILE A 107 22.66 -0.29 -11.37
C ILE A 107 21.46 0.29 -10.62
N GLU A 108 21.63 1.45 -9.98
CA GLU A 108 20.58 2.12 -9.21
C GLU A 108 19.42 2.63 -10.07
N ASN A 109 19.64 2.77 -11.38
CA ASN A 109 18.58 3.13 -12.33
C ASN A 109 17.67 1.94 -12.67
N TRP A 110 18.03 0.73 -12.23
CA TRP A 110 17.35 -0.52 -12.55
C TRP A 110 16.91 -1.28 -11.30
N LEU A 111 17.73 -1.25 -10.24
CA LEU A 111 17.51 -2.00 -9.02
C LEU A 111 17.65 -1.10 -7.79
N ASN A 112 16.67 -1.17 -6.89
CA ASN A 112 16.74 -0.55 -5.58
C ASN A 112 17.40 -1.51 -4.56
N LEU A 113 18.72 -1.46 -4.47
CA LEU A 113 19.52 -2.39 -3.63
C LEU A 113 19.73 -1.93 -2.19
N LEU A 114 19.54 -0.63 -1.90
CA LEU A 114 19.89 -0.04 -0.60
C LEU A 114 19.16 -0.69 0.59
N PRO A 115 17.84 -0.99 0.51
CA PRO A 115 17.12 -1.59 1.64
C PRO A 115 17.52 -3.05 1.93
N TYR A 116 18.15 -3.73 0.96
CA TYR A 116 18.31 -5.19 0.97
C TYR A 116 19.78 -5.65 1.08
N GLN A 117 20.69 -4.76 1.48
CA GLN A 117 22.13 -5.03 1.50
C GLN A 117 22.53 -6.28 2.32
N SER A 118 21.79 -6.61 3.38
CA SER A 118 22.06 -7.79 4.22
C SER A 118 21.78 -9.12 3.50
N GLU A 119 20.99 -9.11 2.43
CA GLU A 119 20.60 -10.31 1.67
C GLU A 119 21.32 -10.44 0.32
N ILE A 120 22.18 -9.47 0.00
CA ILE A 120 22.98 -9.45 -1.21
C ILE A 120 24.36 -10.05 -0.92
N TYR A 121 24.72 -11.09 -1.65
CA TYR A 121 26.00 -11.78 -1.50
C TYR A 121 27.04 -11.09 -2.35
N LYS A 122 28.27 -10.96 -1.83
CA LYS A 122 29.40 -10.46 -2.59
C LYS A 122 30.35 -11.61 -2.85
N ILE A 123 30.77 -11.77 -4.09
CA ILE A 123 31.67 -12.87 -4.49
C ILE A 123 32.85 -12.34 -5.27
N ASN A 124 33.96 -13.05 -5.14
CA ASN A 124 35.13 -12.90 -6.01
C ASN A 124 35.23 -14.06 -7.02
N HIS A 125 34.67 -15.23 -6.68
CA HIS A 125 34.76 -16.46 -7.45
C HIS A 125 33.40 -17.17 -7.53
N LEU A 126 33.16 -17.97 -8.57
CA LEU A 126 31.90 -18.74 -8.72
C LEU A 126 31.74 -19.82 -7.64
N ALA A 127 32.84 -20.28 -7.04
CA ALA A 127 32.82 -21.24 -5.94
C ALA A 127 32.12 -20.67 -4.68
N GLU A 128 32.07 -19.34 -4.54
CA GLU A 128 31.44 -18.64 -3.42
C GLU A 128 29.94 -18.42 -3.62
N LEU A 129 29.38 -18.86 -4.77
CA LEU A 129 27.97 -18.69 -5.06
C LEU A 129 27.10 -19.36 -3.97
N PRO A 130 26.15 -18.60 -3.37
CA PRO A 130 25.26 -19.15 -2.38
C PRO A 130 24.39 -20.27 -2.98
N GLU A 131 23.96 -21.20 -2.12
CA GLU A 131 22.94 -22.17 -2.52
C GLU A 131 21.67 -21.43 -2.95
N SER A 132 21.20 -21.76 -4.15
CA SER A 132 20.07 -21.10 -4.80
C SER A 132 19.18 -22.14 -5.47
N SER A 133 17.90 -21.81 -5.57
CA SER A 133 16.90 -22.65 -6.23
C SER A 133 15.85 -21.75 -6.89
N LEU A 134 14.95 -22.36 -7.66
CA LEU A 134 13.84 -21.62 -8.25
C LEU A 134 13.01 -20.88 -7.19
N GLU A 135 12.74 -21.53 -6.05
CA GLU A 135 11.93 -21.01 -4.95
C GLU A 135 12.69 -20.05 -4.03
N ASN A 136 14.03 -20.14 -4.02
CA ASN A 136 14.90 -19.29 -3.20
C ASN A 136 16.04 -18.71 -4.05
N PRO A 137 15.72 -17.83 -5.00
CA PRO A 137 16.73 -17.19 -5.83
C PRO A 137 17.57 -16.19 -5.02
N LYS A 138 18.79 -15.95 -5.46
CA LYS A 138 19.77 -15.09 -4.76
C LYS A 138 20.20 -13.90 -5.61
N ILE A 139 20.69 -12.87 -4.95
CA ILE A 139 21.28 -11.69 -5.60
C ILE A 139 22.75 -11.65 -5.21
N VAL A 140 23.59 -11.53 -6.22
CA VAL A 140 25.03 -11.60 -6.06
C VAL A 140 25.68 -10.42 -6.77
N ILE A 141 26.68 -9.81 -6.13
CA ILE A 141 27.55 -8.81 -6.73
C ILE A 141 28.93 -9.44 -6.92
N ALA A 142 29.41 -9.48 -8.17
CA ALA A 142 30.77 -9.86 -8.48
C ALA A 142 31.70 -8.65 -8.28
N LEU A 143 32.78 -8.86 -7.52
CA LEU A 143 33.71 -7.79 -7.15
C LEU A 143 34.96 -7.73 -8.03
N GLN A 144 35.12 -8.65 -8.98
CA GLN A 144 36.24 -8.73 -9.91
C GLN A 144 35.84 -9.51 -11.17
N ASP A 145 36.76 -9.60 -12.13
CA ASP A 145 36.59 -10.42 -13.33
C ASP A 145 36.37 -11.89 -12.96
N ILE A 146 35.36 -12.49 -13.58
CA ILE A 146 35.04 -13.91 -13.44
C ILE A 146 35.08 -14.55 -14.82
N ASN A 147 35.98 -15.51 -15.01
CA ASN A 147 36.04 -16.37 -16.18
C ASN A 147 36.28 -17.81 -15.71
N GLU A 148 35.22 -18.39 -15.16
CA GLU A 148 35.30 -19.63 -14.38
C GLU A 148 34.29 -20.67 -14.85
N LYS A 149 34.52 -21.91 -14.42
CA LYS A 149 33.58 -23.00 -14.69
C LYS A 149 32.49 -23.00 -13.62
N LEU A 150 31.24 -22.92 -14.07
CA LEU A 150 30.09 -23.03 -13.19
C LEU A 150 29.88 -24.50 -12.79
N GLU A 151 30.08 -24.81 -11.51
CA GLU A 151 30.00 -26.19 -10.98
C GLU A 151 28.56 -26.65 -10.68
N LYS A 152 27.67 -25.71 -10.36
CA LYS A 152 26.25 -25.97 -10.03
C LYS A 152 25.34 -24.95 -10.70
N ASP A 153 24.10 -25.34 -10.98
CA ASP A 153 23.12 -24.42 -11.53
C ASP A 153 22.83 -23.32 -10.50
N PHE A 154 22.71 -22.08 -10.96
CA PHE A 154 22.47 -20.91 -10.11
C PHE A 154 21.15 -20.25 -10.50
N TYR A 155 20.35 -19.83 -9.52
CA TYR A 155 19.07 -19.17 -9.72
C TYR A 155 19.12 -17.80 -9.06
N GLY A 156 19.08 -16.73 -9.84
CA GLY A 156 19.27 -15.41 -9.26
C GLY A 156 19.64 -14.31 -10.23
N ILE A 157 19.99 -13.17 -9.64
CA ILE A 157 20.54 -12.02 -10.34
C ILE A 157 22.02 -11.90 -10.00
N VAL A 158 22.83 -11.62 -11.00
CA VAL A 158 24.23 -11.24 -10.84
C VAL A 158 24.38 -9.79 -11.29
N ILE A 159 25.18 -9.03 -10.55
CA ILE A 159 25.50 -7.63 -10.81
C ILE A 159 27.01 -7.52 -10.86
N THR A 160 27.57 -6.88 -11.88
CA THR A 160 29.02 -6.78 -12.04
C THR A 160 29.40 -5.50 -12.78
N ASP A 161 30.58 -4.98 -12.45
CA ASP A 161 31.25 -3.93 -13.23
C ASP A 161 32.43 -4.47 -14.06
N TYR A 162 32.58 -5.80 -14.05
CA TYR A 162 33.75 -6.53 -14.54
C TYR A 162 33.36 -7.53 -15.63
N LEU A 163 34.37 -8.06 -16.31
CA LEU A 163 34.16 -9.16 -17.26
C LEU A 163 33.56 -10.36 -16.52
N PHE A 164 32.43 -10.86 -17.01
CA PHE A 164 31.76 -12.02 -16.43
C PHE A 164 31.46 -13.06 -17.51
N ASP A 165 32.25 -14.13 -17.56
CA ASP A 165 32.10 -15.23 -18.50
C ASP A 165 31.92 -16.56 -17.74
N LEU A 166 30.86 -17.28 -18.11
CA LEU A 166 30.47 -18.54 -17.51
C LEU A 166 30.82 -19.69 -18.46
N THR A 167 31.78 -20.52 -18.07
CA THR A 167 32.12 -21.74 -18.81
C THR A 167 31.51 -22.99 -18.18
N GLY A 168 31.43 -24.08 -18.93
CA GLY A 168 30.90 -25.37 -18.46
C GLY A 168 29.51 -25.73 -19.00
N ARG A 169 28.87 -26.72 -18.38
CA ARG A 169 27.56 -27.28 -18.80
C ARG A 169 26.38 -26.76 -17.98
N LYS A 170 26.67 -26.19 -16.80
CA LYS A 170 25.68 -25.66 -15.86
C LYS A 170 25.19 -24.30 -16.30
N ARG A 171 24.00 -23.92 -15.84
CA ARG A 171 23.34 -22.70 -16.29
C ARG A 171 23.04 -21.78 -15.12
N MET A 172 23.17 -20.49 -15.37
CA MET A 172 22.57 -19.45 -14.56
C MET A 172 21.17 -19.15 -15.09
N TYR A 173 20.17 -19.23 -14.22
CA TYR A 173 18.78 -18.91 -14.48
C TYR A 173 18.40 -17.60 -13.82
N GLY A 174 18.16 -16.56 -14.61
CA GLY A 174 17.81 -15.22 -14.15
C GLY A 174 18.40 -14.15 -15.07
N THR A 175 18.96 -13.09 -14.48
CA THR A 175 19.46 -11.93 -15.24
C THR A 175 20.83 -11.50 -14.74
N LEU A 176 21.73 -11.19 -15.67
CA LEU A 176 23.00 -10.53 -15.40
C LEU A 176 22.87 -9.04 -15.73
N TYR A 177 23.16 -8.19 -14.76
CA TYR A 177 23.33 -6.76 -14.94
C TYR A 177 24.82 -6.46 -14.97
N SER A 178 25.28 -5.80 -16.03
CA SER A 178 26.70 -5.50 -16.23
C SER A 178 26.91 -4.08 -16.69
N THR A 179 27.83 -3.34 -16.08
CA THR A 179 28.33 -2.07 -16.66
C THR A 179 29.41 -2.29 -17.71
N TYR A 180 30.04 -3.46 -17.69
CA TYR A 180 31.02 -3.87 -18.70
C TYR A 180 30.32 -4.35 -19.97
N ASP A 181 30.70 -3.83 -21.15
CA ASP A 181 30.17 -4.29 -22.43
C ASP A 181 30.74 -5.68 -22.79
N ASN A 182 29.97 -6.72 -22.48
CA ASN A 182 30.31 -8.07 -22.89
C ASN A 182 29.78 -8.31 -24.32
N LEU A 183 30.57 -7.94 -25.33
CA LEU A 183 30.26 -8.13 -26.76
C LEU A 183 30.01 -9.60 -27.17
N ARG A 184 30.22 -10.57 -26.27
CA ARG A 184 29.98 -11.99 -26.49
C ARG A 184 28.62 -12.42 -25.96
N GLU A 185 27.92 -13.21 -26.75
CA GLU A 185 26.69 -13.84 -26.31
C GLU A 185 26.97 -14.89 -25.21
N GLU A 186 26.54 -14.61 -23.98
CA GLU A 186 26.67 -15.55 -22.88
C GLU A 186 25.77 -16.78 -23.09
N ARG A 187 26.42 -17.93 -23.32
CA ARG A 187 25.76 -19.20 -23.70
C ARG A 187 25.15 -19.93 -22.51
N ASN A 188 25.71 -19.72 -21.32
CA ASN A 188 25.31 -20.40 -20.08
C ASN A 188 24.34 -19.58 -19.21
N LEU A 189 23.86 -18.45 -19.74
CA LEU A 189 22.86 -17.62 -19.10
C LEU A 189 21.48 -17.88 -19.73
N SER A 190 20.43 -17.98 -18.90
CA SER A 190 19.05 -18.18 -19.33
C SER A 190 18.11 -17.35 -18.51
N TYR A 191 17.31 -16.52 -19.17
CA TYR A 191 16.23 -15.83 -18.51
C TYR A 191 15.18 -16.84 -18.03
N LYS A 192 14.71 -16.67 -16.79
CA LYS A 192 13.62 -17.47 -16.22
C LYS A 192 12.67 -16.55 -15.46
N LYS A 193 11.42 -16.45 -15.93
CA LYS A 193 10.43 -15.51 -15.39
C LYS A 193 10.12 -15.76 -13.92
N GLU A 194 10.06 -17.03 -13.53
CA GLU A 194 9.73 -17.45 -12.17
C GLU A 194 10.82 -16.99 -11.17
N VAL A 195 12.09 -16.98 -11.58
CA VAL A 195 13.19 -16.45 -10.75
C VAL A 195 12.98 -14.98 -10.44
N ILE A 196 12.68 -14.16 -11.47
CA ILE A 196 12.43 -12.73 -11.29
C ILE A 196 11.17 -12.49 -10.44
N GLN A 197 10.13 -13.29 -10.64
CA GLN A 197 8.90 -13.19 -9.86
C GLN A 197 9.11 -13.55 -8.38
N HIS A 198 9.89 -14.58 -8.08
CA HIS A 198 10.20 -14.95 -6.70
C HIS A 198 11.12 -13.93 -6.02
N LEU A 199 12.08 -13.35 -6.76
CA LEU A 199 12.87 -12.21 -6.26
C LEU A 199 11.99 -11.00 -5.96
N GLU A 200 11.06 -10.63 -6.84
CA GLU A 200 10.13 -9.52 -6.60
C GLU A 200 9.26 -9.78 -5.38
N ASN A 201 8.65 -10.96 -5.27
CA ASN A 201 7.82 -11.32 -4.12
C ASN A 201 8.60 -11.27 -2.80
N LYS A 202 9.89 -11.62 -2.83
CA LYS A 202 10.76 -11.61 -1.66
C LYS A 202 11.21 -10.19 -1.27
N PHE A 203 11.55 -9.38 -2.26
CA PHE A 203 12.11 -8.04 -2.07
C PHE A 203 11.11 -6.94 -2.48
N SER A 204 9.82 -7.17 -2.21
CA SER A 204 8.79 -6.16 -2.34
C SER A 204 7.93 -6.08 -1.09
N SER A 205 7.45 -4.88 -0.82
CA SER A 205 6.71 -4.56 0.38
C SER A 205 5.73 -3.43 0.11
N TRP A 206 4.65 -3.44 0.88
CA TRP A 206 3.69 -2.34 0.91
C TRP A 206 3.85 -1.61 2.23
N HIS A 207 4.08 -0.32 2.15
CA HIS A 207 4.34 0.55 3.28
C HIS A 207 3.27 1.63 3.40
N TYR A 208 2.95 2.03 4.61
CA TYR A 208 2.10 3.19 4.85
C TYR A 208 2.82 4.47 4.40
N LEU A 209 2.14 5.30 3.60
CA LEU A 209 2.64 6.62 3.24
C LEU A 209 2.36 7.60 4.39
N PRO A 210 3.39 8.15 5.07
CA PRO A 210 3.18 9.04 6.21
C PRO A 210 2.36 10.27 5.84
N TYR A 211 1.53 10.75 6.78
CA TYR A 211 0.68 11.93 6.63
C TYR A 211 -0.38 11.85 5.52
N SER A 212 -0.64 10.65 4.97
CA SER A 212 -1.63 10.42 3.92
C SER A 212 -3.06 10.20 4.43
N ARG A 213 -3.27 10.20 5.75
CA ARG A 213 -4.58 9.95 6.36
C ARG A 213 -5.53 11.09 6.06
N ASN A 214 -6.74 10.73 5.65
CA ASN A 214 -7.81 11.68 5.35
C ASN A 214 -9.14 11.18 5.92
N ILE A 215 -9.94 12.10 6.46
CA ILE A 215 -11.31 11.85 6.90
C ILE A 215 -12.20 12.85 6.16
N LEU A 216 -13.04 12.36 5.28
CA LEU A 216 -14.02 13.16 4.55
C LEU A 216 -15.40 12.89 5.14
N ALA A 217 -16.12 13.93 5.53
CA ALA A 217 -17.55 13.84 5.78
C ALA A 217 -18.27 13.84 4.42
N ASN A 218 -19.22 12.93 4.22
CA ASN A 218 -20.17 13.08 3.13
C ASN A 218 -21.17 14.14 3.59
N GLU A 219 -21.02 15.38 3.11
CA GLU A 219 -22.07 16.40 3.20
C GLU A 219 -23.18 16.12 2.19
#